data_AF-V9L7W8-F1
#
_entry.id   AF-V9L7W8-F1
#
_cell.length_a   1.000
_cell.length_b   1.000
_cell.length_c   1.000
_cell.angle_alpha   90.00
_cell.angle_beta   90.00
_cell.angle_gamma   90.00
#
_symmetry.space_group_name_H-M   'P 1'
#
loop_
_entity.id
_entity.type
_entity.pdbx_description
1 polymer ?
#
loop_
_entity_poly.entity_id
_entity_poly.type
_entity_poly.pdbx_seq_one_letter_code
_entity_poly.pdbx_strand_id
1 'polypeptide(L)'
;KPTHSPPEPIKFSSSKASHRNWTVDRSMGSRFQRPWWQVLPISLFGIIFLTWCILREETKIDRMLEKALKDHLPGYEDLYEVPEESEDQPGKGA
;
A
#
# COMPACT_ATOMS: atom_id res chain seq x y z
N LYS A 1 -15.97 40.91 -14.75
CA LYS A 1 -15.13 40.04 -13.88
C LYS A 1 -15.98 39.68 -12.65
N PRO A 2 -16.61 38.50 -12.58
CA PRO A 2 -17.50 38.19 -11.46
C PRO A 2 -16.66 37.75 -10.26
N THR A 3 -16.80 38.46 -9.15
CA THR A 3 -16.22 38.10 -7.86
C THR A 3 -17.10 37.01 -7.23
N HIS A 4 -16.70 35.74 -7.35
CA HIS A 4 -17.37 34.65 -6.65
C HIS A 4 -16.96 34.67 -5.17
N SER A 5 -17.77 35.28 -4.33
CA SER A 5 -17.78 34.99 -2.90
C SER A 5 -18.47 33.64 -2.67
N PRO A 6 -17.91 32.73 -1.84
CA PRO A 6 -18.53 31.44 -1.57
C PRO A 6 -19.89 31.62 -0.88
N PRO A 7 -20.88 30.75 -1.16
CA PRO A 7 -22.22 30.87 -0.60
C PRO A 7 -22.18 30.73 0.93
N GLU A 8 -22.62 31.76 1.64
CA GLU A 8 -22.77 31.69 3.09
C GLU A 8 -23.98 30.82 3.47
N PRO A 9 -23.88 30.03 4.56
CA PRO A 9 -24.96 29.15 4.99
C PRO A 9 -26.17 29.96 5.52
N ILE A 10 -27.37 29.60 5.04
CA ILE A 10 -28.63 30.25 5.40
C ILE A 10 -28.99 29.91 6.86
N LYS A 11 -29.19 30.95 7.69
CA LYS A 11 -29.50 30.82 9.11
C LYS A 11 -31.02 30.77 9.33
N PHE A 12 -31.55 29.66 9.84
CA PHE A 12 -33.00 29.49 10.08
C PHE A 12 -33.45 29.67 11.53
N SER A 13 -32.54 29.92 12.48
CA SER A 13 -32.91 30.20 13.88
C SER A 13 -32.14 31.40 14.41
N SER A 14 -32.86 32.46 14.80
CA SER A 14 -32.31 33.72 15.32
C SER A 14 -32.03 33.69 16.83
N SER A 15 -31.95 32.53 17.46
CA SER A 15 -31.69 32.41 18.90
C SER A 15 -30.19 32.46 19.22
N LYS A 16 -29.80 33.29 20.19
CA LYS A 16 -28.41 33.46 20.67
C LYS A 16 -27.86 32.27 21.46
N ALA A 17 -28.61 31.20 21.66
CA ALA A 17 -28.17 30.02 22.40
C ALA A 17 -27.51 28.99 21.46
N SER A 18 -26.20 29.16 21.25
CA SER A 18 -25.30 28.34 20.40
C SER A 18 -25.25 28.77 18.92
N HIS A 19 -24.56 29.89 18.69
CA HIS A 19 -24.08 30.39 17.40
C HIS A 19 -23.01 29.48 16.74
N ARG A 20 -22.98 28.21 17.10
CA ARG A 20 -21.99 27.23 16.69
C ARG A 20 -22.44 26.64 15.37
N ASN A 21 -22.15 27.35 14.29
CA ASN A 21 -22.38 26.89 12.92
C ASN A 21 -21.80 25.47 12.78
N TRP A 22 -22.68 24.48 12.66
CA TRP A 22 -22.28 23.12 12.36
C TRP A 22 -21.85 23.08 10.90
N THR A 23 -20.55 23.07 10.67
CA THR A 23 -19.95 22.86 9.35
C THR A 23 -19.67 21.38 9.18
N VAL A 24 -19.95 20.85 7.98
CA VAL A 24 -19.73 19.43 7.65
C VAL A 24 -18.27 19.03 7.96
N ASP A 25 -17.31 19.91 7.67
CA ASP A 25 -15.88 19.72 7.99
C ASP A 25 -15.61 19.48 9.47
N ARG A 26 -16.36 20.11 10.40
CA ARG A 26 -16.18 19.88 11.84
C ARG A 26 -16.81 18.58 12.32
N SER A 27 -17.81 18.07 11.61
CA SER A 27 -18.43 16.77 11.93
C SER A 27 -17.55 15.60 11.53
N MET A 28 -16.70 15.79 10.51
CA MET A 28 -15.76 14.78 10.03
C MET A 28 -14.51 14.64 10.93
N GLY A 29 -14.41 15.44 11.99
CA GLY A 29 -13.28 15.46 12.93
C GLY A 29 -12.05 16.16 12.34
N SER A 30 -11.24 16.78 13.20
CA SER A 30 -10.05 17.55 12.78
C SER A 30 -8.96 16.74 12.07
N ARG A 31 -9.16 15.43 11.93
CA ARG A 31 -8.22 14.47 11.35
C ARG A 31 -8.63 14.01 9.94
N PHE A 32 -9.70 14.56 9.37
CA PHE A 32 -10.19 14.10 8.06
C PHE A 32 -9.31 14.55 6.88
N GLN A 33 -8.66 15.71 6.98
CA GLN A 33 -7.60 16.07 6.04
C GLN A 33 -6.38 15.20 6.33
N ARG A 34 -6.37 13.98 5.76
CA ARG A 34 -5.20 13.11 5.76
C ARG A 34 -4.04 13.91 5.18
N PRO A 35 -3.02 14.28 5.98
CA PRO A 35 -1.92 15.07 5.47
C PRO A 35 -1.16 14.19 4.48
N TRP A 36 -1.27 14.52 3.19
CA TRP A 36 -0.55 13.83 2.11
C TRP A 36 0.96 13.76 2.41
N TRP A 37 1.46 14.73 3.17
CA TRP A 37 2.83 14.79 3.66
C TRP A 37 3.25 13.66 4.60
N GLN A 38 2.31 12.92 5.23
CA GLN A 38 2.65 11.73 6.01
C GLN A 38 2.73 10.47 5.16
N VAL A 39 1.83 10.33 4.18
CA VAL A 39 1.77 9.11 3.34
C VAL A 39 2.83 9.10 2.25
N LEU A 40 3.18 10.28 1.72
CA LEU A 40 4.20 10.42 0.67
C LEU A 40 5.60 9.95 1.10
N PRO A 41 6.18 10.39 2.23
CA PRO A 41 7.51 9.92 2.62
C PRO A 41 7.49 8.43 2.95
N ILE A 42 6.45 7.92 3.63
CA ILE A 42 6.34 6.49 3.95
C ILE A 42 6.29 5.65 2.67
N SER A 43 5.48 6.07 1.69
CA SER A 43 5.40 5.40 0.39
C SER A 43 6.73 5.46 -0.35
N LEU A 44 7.40 6.62 -0.37
CA LEU A 44 8.69 6.78 -1.02
C LEU A 44 9.78 5.91 -0.37
N PHE A 45 9.83 5.86 0.96
CA PHE A 45 10.72 4.96 1.70
C PHE A 45 10.44 3.50 1.37
N GLY A 46 9.17 3.10 1.28
CA GLY A 46 8.79 1.75 0.87
C GLY A 46 9.31 1.40 -0.52
N ILE A 47 9.12 2.29 -1.50
CA ILE A 47 9.60 2.08 -2.87
C ILE A 47 11.14 1.99 -2.89
N ILE A 48 11.84 2.93 -2.27
CA ILE A 48 13.31 2.93 -2.21
C ILE A 48 13.81 1.65 -1.55
N PHE A 49 13.19 1.21 -0.46
CA PHE A 49 13.55 -0.01 0.24
C PHE A 49 13.33 -1.25 -0.62
N LEU A 50 12.19 -1.36 -1.29
CA LEU A 50 11.91 -2.49 -2.20
C LEU A 50 12.87 -2.51 -3.40
N THR A 51 13.11 -1.35 -4.02
CA THR A 51 14.09 -1.24 -5.12
C THR A 51 15.49 -1.62 -4.65
N TRP A 52 15.88 -1.20 -3.45
CA TRP A 52 17.13 -1.61 -2.84
C TRP A 52 17.17 -3.12 -2.59
N CYS A 53 16.11 -3.74 -2.07
CA CYS A 53 16.03 -5.18 -1.88
C CYS A 53 16.22 -5.96 -3.19
N ILE A 54 15.66 -5.47 -4.31
CA ILE A 54 15.77 -6.13 -5.61
C ILE A 54 17.19 -5.98 -6.19
N LEU A 55 17.81 -4.80 -6.06
CA LEU A 55 19.12 -4.53 -6.64
C LEU A 55 20.28 -5.05 -5.77
N ARG A 56 20.04 -5.27 -4.48
CA ARG A 56 21.07 -5.68 -3.53
C ARG A 56 21.41 -7.16 -3.70
N GLU A 57 22.70 -7.45 -3.74
CA GLU A 57 23.24 -8.81 -3.73
C GLU A 57 22.83 -9.60 -2.47
N GLU A 58 22.72 -10.92 -2.61
CA GLU A 58 22.41 -11.83 -1.51
C GLU A 58 23.35 -11.60 -0.32
N THR A 59 22.76 -11.37 0.84
CA THR A 59 23.52 -11.14 2.07
C THR A 59 23.54 -12.35 2.97
N LYS A 60 24.46 -12.37 3.94
CA LYS A 60 24.55 -13.45 4.93
C LYS A 60 23.23 -13.70 5.68
N ILE A 61 22.45 -12.64 5.89
CA ILE A 61 21.15 -12.70 6.57
C ILE A 61 20.14 -13.48 5.72
N ASP A 62 20.16 -13.28 4.41
CA ASP A 62 19.29 -13.95 3.46
C ASP A 62 19.55 -15.47 3.46
N ARG A 63 20.83 -15.86 3.42
CA ARG A 63 21.25 -17.27 3.54
C ARG A 63 20.90 -17.89 4.89
N MET A 64 20.94 -17.11 5.97
CA MET A 64 20.54 -17.59 7.29
C MET A 64 19.02 -17.80 7.36
N LEU A 65 18.25 -16.90 6.75
CA LEU A 65 16.80 -17.02 6.67
C LEU A 65 16.39 -18.23 5.83
N GLU A 66 17.03 -18.43 4.68
CA GLU A 66 16.80 -19.60 3.81
C GLU A 66 17.02 -20.91 4.56
N LYS A 67 18.13 -21.02 5.32
CA LYS A 67 18.40 -22.19 6.15
C LYS A 67 17.35 -22.38 7.23
N ALA A 68 16.99 -21.32 7.96
CA ALA A 68 15.97 -21.39 8.99
C ALA A 68 14.59 -21.79 8.43
N LEU A 69 14.27 -21.32 7.22
CA LEU A 69 13.03 -21.65 6.52
C LEU A 69 13.01 -23.12 6.08
N LYS A 70 14.12 -23.60 5.50
CA LYS A 70 14.33 -25.02 5.14
C LYS A 70 14.19 -25.94 6.33
N ASP A 71 14.77 -25.56 7.47
CA ASP A 71 14.72 -26.37 8.69
C ASP A 71 13.31 -26.44 9.29
N HIS A 72 12.51 -25.36 9.19
CA HIS A 72 11.20 -25.28 9.82
C HIS A 72 10.03 -25.69 8.91
N LEU A 73 10.23 -25.72 7.59
CA LEU A 73 9.19 -26.06 6.62
C LEU A 73 9.66 -27.15 5.62
N PRO A 74 9.77 -28.41 6.07
CA PRO A 74 10.12 -29.51 5.17
C PRO A 74 9.00 -29.70 4.13
N GLY A 75 9.35 -29.56 2.84
CA GLY A 75 8.42 -29.78 1.71
C GLY A 75 7.93 -28.51 0.98
N TYR A 76 8.50 -27.32 1.22
CA TYR A 76 8.12 -26.13 0.45
C TYR A 76 8.62 -26.15 -1.01
N GLU A 77 9.71 -26.87 -1.28
CA GLU A 77 10.31 -27.01 -2.62
C GLU A 77 9.34 -27.72 -3.58
N ASP A 78 8.64 -28.76 -3.11
CA ASP A 78 7.67 -29.54 -3.90
C ASP A 78 6.44 -28.72 -4.34
N LEU A 79 6.18 -27.57 -3.70
CA LEU A 79 5.06 -26.68 -4.04
C LEU A 79 5.40 -25.68 -5.14
N TYR A 80 6.70 -25.52 -5.46
CA TYR A 80 7.22 -24.62 -6.48
C TYR A 80 7.97 -25.37 -7.59
N GLU A 81 7.88 -26.72 -7.66
CA GLU A 81 8.22 -27.46 -8.87
C GLU A 81 7.30 -26.97 -10.01
N VAL A 82 7.79 -25.99 -10.77
CA VAL A 82 7.26 -25.66 -12.09
C VAL A 82 7.41 -26.94 -12.91
N PRO A 83 6.34 -27.52 -13.46
CA PRO A 83 6.47 -28.66 -14.35
C PRO A 83 7.41 -28.26 -15.48
N GLU A 84 8.58 -28.88 -15.56
CA GLU A 84 9.43 -28.85 -16.75
C GLU A 84 8.53 -29.22 -17.93
N GLU A 85 8.24 -28.26 -18.80
CA GLU A 85 7.55 -28.50 -20.06
C GLU A 85 8.44 -29.43 -20.87
N SER A 86 8.11 -30.73 -20.84
CA SER A 86 8.84 -31.74 -21.57
C SER A 86 8.71 -31.43 -23.06
N GLU A 87 9.79 -30.92 -23.67
CA GLU A 87 9.92 -30.87 -25.13
C GLU A 87 9.64 -32.28 -25.69
N ASP A 88 8.54 -32.37 -26.43
CA ASP A 88 8.08 -33.55 -27.15
C ASP A 88 9.19 -34.06 -28.06
N GLN A 89 9.79 -35.22 -27.73
CA GLN A 89 10.72 -35.87 -28.63
C GLN A 89 9.96 -36.41 -29.85
N PRO A 90 10.39 -36.09 -31.09
CA PRO A 90 9.72 -36.57 -32.28
C PRO A 90 9.85 -38.10 -32.37
N GLY A 91 8.70 -38.74 -32.57
CA GLY A 91 8.53 -40.18 -32.53
C GLY A 91 9.53 -40.97 -33.37
N LYS A 92 10.12 -42.00 -32.74
CA LYS A 92 10.58 -43.18 -33.46
C LYS A 92 9.37 -44.05 -33.81
N GLY A 93 8.92 -43.95 -35.05
CA GLY A 93 7.98 -44.87 -35.67
C GLY A 93 8.55 -45.36 -37.01
N ALA A 94 8.62 -46.69 -37.14
CA ALA A 94 8.99 -47.52 -38.30
C ALA A 94 10.49 -47.67 -38.60
#